data_AF-A0A7C8Z0M3-F1
#
_entry.id   AF-A0A7C8Z0M3-F1
#
_cell.length_a   1.000
_cell.length_b   1.000
_cell.length_c   1.000
_cell.angle_alpha   90.00
_cell.angle_beta   90.00
_cell.angle_gamma   90.00
#
_symmetry.space_group_name_H-M   'P 1'
#
loop_
_entity.id
_entity.type
_entity.pdbx_description
1 polymer ?
#
loop_
_entity_poly.entity_id
_entity_poly.type
_entity_poly.pdbx_seq_one_letter_code
_entity_poly.pdbx_strand_id
1 'polypeptide(L)'
;MTTVTSRDIQEIVSKLSSEKAKAREEGMKLLNTWLEGERSISFCKFLSCKTAMLKPNQIPGSETWPFLISLLIDCTCKEISASKKRVPKLIYAKTLRIVIQRAEDAKGTCFYRVYP
;
A
#
# COMPACT_ATOMS: atom_id res chain seq x y z
N MET A 1 -7.90 19.71 0.73
CA MET A 1 -6.99 18.58 0.46
C MET A 1 -6.66 17.90 1.77
N THR A 2 -6.99 16.62 1.94
CA THR A 2 -6.53 15.85 3.11
C THR A 2 -5.03 15.55 2.93
N THR A 3 -4.23 16.03 3.87
CA THR A 3 -2.79 15.76 3.91
C THR A 3 -2.56 14.35 4.44
N VAL A 4 -1.87 13.51 3.68
CA VAL A 4 -1.49 12.16 4.13
C VAL A 4 -0.33 12.27 5.11
N THR A 5 -0.47 11.62 6.26
CA THR A 5 0.53 11.60 7.31
C THR A 5 1.12 10.21 7.49
N SER A 6 2.29 10.13 8.14
CA SER A 6 2.88 8.86 8.56
C SER A 6 1.91 8.01 9.39
N ARG A 7 1.09 8.63 10.25
CA ARG A 7 0.10 7.92 11.07
C ARG A 7 -0.91 7.15 10.22
N ASP A 8 -1.38 7.76 9.14
CA ASP A 8 -2.33 7.13 8.21
C ASP A 8 -1.74 5.87 7.57
N ILE A 9 -0.46 5.94 7.17
CA ILE A 9 0.23 4.78 6.58
C ILE A 9 0.48 3.69 7.63
N GLN A 10 0.94 4.06 8.83
CA GLN A 10 1.19 3.10 9.90
C GLN A 10 -0.10 2.39 10.34
N GLU A 11 -1.25 3.06 10.31
CA GLU A 11 -2.53 2.41 10.62
C GLU A 11 -2.88 1.32 9.61
N ILE A 12 -2.72 1.61 8.31
CA ILE A 12 -2.94 0.63 7.23
C ILE A 12 -1.98 -0.55 7.41
N VAL A 13 -0.69 -0.27 7.58
CA VAL A 13 0.35 -1.29 7.75
C VAL A 13 0.07 -2.15 8.97
N SER A 14 -0.30 -1.56 10.11
CA SER A 14 -0.63 -2.28 11.34
C SER A 14 -1.79 -3.25 11.15
N LYS A 15 -2.87 -2.81 10.47
CA LYS A 15 -4.03 -3.66 10.18
C LYS A 15 -3.70 -4.78 9.19
N LEU A 16 -2.96 -4.48 8.12
CA LEU A 16 -2.56 -5.46 7.09
C LEU A 16 -1.57 -6.51 7.61
N SER A 17 -0.63 -6.12 8.48
CA SER A 17 0.33 -7.03 9.10
C SER A 17 -0.28 -7.92 10.19
N SER A 18 -1.58 -7.78 10.49
CA SER A 18 -2.24 -8.58 11.51
C SER A 18 -2.43 -10.04 11.07
N GLU A 19 -2.18 -10.98 11.98
CA GLU A 19 -2.52 -12.40 11.77
C GLU A 19 -4.04 -12.65 11.78
N LYS A 20 -4.84 -11.71 12.30
CA LYS A 20 -6.30 -11.82 12.33
C LYS A 20 -6.90 -11.47 10.97
N ALA A 21 -7.61 -12.43 10.36
CA ALA A 21 -8.24 -12.25 9.05
C ALA A 21 -9.18 -11.03 8.97
N LYS A 22 -9.97 -10.78 10.04
CA LYS A 22 -10.86 -9.61 10.12
C LYS A 22 -10.08 -8.28 10.12
N ALA A 23 -8.97 -8.21 10.85
CA ALA A 23 -8.13 -7.01 10.90
C ALA A 23 -7.50 -6.71 9.53
N ARG A 24 -7.02 -7.74 8.81
CA ARG A 24 -6.50 -7.57 7.45
C ARG A 24 -7.56 -7.05 6.49
N GLU A 25 -8.79 -7.57 6.59
CA GLU A 25 -9.90 -7.11 5.77
C GLU A 25 -10.27 -5.65 6.05
N GLU A 26 -10.24 -5.22 7.30
CA GLU A 26 -10.38 -3.80 7.65
C GLU A 26 -9.24 -2.95 7.08
N GLY A 27 -8.00 -3.45 7.13
CA GLY A 27 -6.85 -2.82 6.51
C GLY A 27 -7.01 -2.66 4.99
N MET A 28 -7.55 -3.69 4.31
CA MET A 28 -7.86 -3.63 2.89
C MET A 28 -8.92 -2.57 2.57
N LYS A 29 -10.00 -2.50 3.35
CA LYS A 29 -11.05 -1.47 3.18
C LYS A 29 -10.47 -0.07 3.36
N LEU A 30 -9.71 0.13 4.44
CA LEU A 30 -9.06 1.41 4.72
C LEU A 30 -8.12 1.84 3.58
N LEU A 31 -7.30 0.90 3.08
CA LEU A 31 -6.42 1.17 1.93
C LEU A 31 -7.21 1.55 0.68
N ASN A 32 -8.31 0.84 0.35
CA ASN A 32 -9.12 1.20 -0.81
C ASN A 32 -9.71 2.61 -0.68
N THR A 33 -10.17 3.00 0.51
CA THR A 33 -10.63 4.37 0.76
C THR A 33 -9.53 5.40 0.49
N TRP A 34 -8.25 5.09 0.77
CA TRP A 34 -7.12 5.96 0.39
C TRP A 34 -6.83 5.98 -1.11
N LEU A 35 -7.15 4.91 -1.83
CA LEU A 35 -6.92 4.77 -3.28
C LEU A 35 -8.07 5.26 -4.16
N GLU A 36 -9.16 5.72 -3.55
CA GLU A 36 -10.35 6.27 -4.20
C GLU A 36 -10.31 7.81 -4.29
N GLY A 37 -10.87 8.36 -5.37
CA GLY A 37 -11.05 9.80 -5.56
C GLY A 37 -9.76 10.63 -5.52
N GLU A 38 -9.89 11.92 -5.19
CA GLU A 38 -8.78 12.88 -5.23
C GLU A 38 -7.70 12.62 -4.17
N ARG A 39 -8.07 12.04 -3.02
CA ARG A 39 -7.11 11.70 -1.95
C ARG A 39 -6.06 10.67 -2.39
N SER A 40 -6.38 9.86 -3.40
CA SER A 40 -5.45 8.90 -4.00
C SER A 40 -4.19 9.56 -4.54
N ILE A 41 -4.31 10.77 -5.08
CA ILE A 41 -3.19 11.53 -5.65
C ILE A 41 -2.18 11.86 -4.54
N SER A 42 -2.66 12.44 -3.43
CA SER A 42 -1.83 12.79 -2.27
C SER A 42 -1.19 11.55 -1.63
N PHE A 43 -1.95 10.46 -1.52
CA PHE A 43 -1.47 9.19 -0.97
C PHE A 43 -0.36 8.57 -1.82
N CYS A 44 -0.58 8.48 -3.14
CA CYS A 44 0.41 7.94 -4.05
C CYS A 44 1.67 8.81 -4.09
N LYS A 45 1.51 10.14 -4.08
CA LYS A 45 2.64 11.08 -4.01
C LYS A 45 3.47 10.90 -2.74
N PHE A 46 2.84 10.73 -1.58
CA PHE A 46 3.53 10.49 -0.32
C PHE A 46 4.42 9.23 -0.38
N LEU A 47 3.83 8.09 -0.78
CA LEU A 47 4.56 6.82 -0.91
C LEU A 47 5.68 6.91 -1.96
N SER A 48 5.43 7.59 -3.08
CA SER A 48 6.42 7.76 -4.15
C SER A 48 7.60 8.57 -3.68
N CYS A 49 7.38 9.62 -2.89
CA CYS A 49 8.48 10.40 -2.32
C CYS A 49 9.30 9.62 -1.30
N LYS A 50 8.65 8.89 -0.41
CA LYS A 50 9.35 8.01 0.53
C LYS A 50 10.15 6.91 -0.20
N THR A 51 9.60 6.39 -1.29
CA THR A 51 10.26 5.38 -2.13
C THR A 51 11.44 5.96 -2.89
N ALA A 52 11.34 7.16 -3.46
CA ALA A 52 12.43 7.83 -4.17
C ALA A 52 13.62 8.20 -3.27
N MET A 53 13.39 8.32 -1.96
CA MET A 53 14.44 8.57 -0.96
C MET A 53 15.21 7.31 -0.56
N LEU A 54 14.80 6.12 -1.03
CA LEU A 54 15.52 4.88 -0.74
C LEU A 54 16.87 4.85 -1.46
N LYS A 55 17.93 4.54 -0.72
CA LYS A 55 19.23 4.26 -1.32
C LYS A 55 19.23 2.88 -1.99
N PRO A 56 20.07 2.66 -3.02
CA PRO A 56 20.32 1.32 -3.53
C PRO A 56 20.69 0.37 -2.37
N ASN A 57 20.10 -0.82 -2.35
CA ASN A 57 20.27 -1.85 -1.32
C ASN A 57 19.75 -1.52 0.08
N GLN A 58 19.03 -0.41 0.27
CA GLN A 58 18.38 -0.13 1.54
C GLN A 58 17.11 -0.96 1.70
N ILE A 59 16.89 -1.49 2.90
CA ILE A 59 15.63 -2.16 3.26
C ILE A 59 14.48 -1.14 3.16
N PRO A 60 13.43 -1.42 2.36
CA PRO A 60 12.29 -0.52 2.22
C PRO A 60 11.59 -0.30 3.56
N GLY A 61 11.44 0.97 3.97
CA GLY A 61 10.65 1.32 5.16
C GLY A 61 9.15 1.09 4.95
N SER A 62 8.37 1.06 6.03
CA SER A 62 6.93 0.75 5.98
C SER A 62 6.09 1.73 5.16
N GLU A 63 6.63 2.92 4.89
CA GLU A 63 5.99 4.00 4.14
C GLU A 63 6.40 4.04 2.67
N THR A 64 6.78 2.91 2.09
CA THR A 64 7.27 2.83 0.71
C THR A 64 6.44 1.87 -0.13
N TRP A 65 6.43 2.08 -1.45
CA TRP A 65 5.73 1.18 -2.37
C TRP A 65 6.24 -0.27 -2.30
N PRO A 66 7.55 -0.56 -2.30
CA PRO A 66 8.03 -1.94 -2.24
C PRO A 66 7.57 -2.66 -0.98
N PHE A 67 7.58 -1.98 0.18
CA PHE A 67 7.09 -2.54 1.42
C PHE A 67 5.58 -2.82 1.35
N LEU A 68 4.78 -1.84 0.93
CA LEU A 68 3.33 -1.99 0.85
C LEU A 68 2.92 -3.11 -0.12
N ILE A 69 3.58 -3.21 -1.28
CA ILE A 69 3.34 -4.29 -2.25
C ILE A 69 3.70 -5.64 -1.64
N SER A 70 4.85 -5.76 -0.98
CA SER A 70 5.27 -7.01 -0.33
C SER A 70 4.28 -7.45 0.75
N LEU A 71 3.79 -6.50 1.56
CA LEU A 71 2.79 -6.75 2.58
C LEU A 71 1.44 -7.21 1.99
N LEU A 72 1.02 -6.63 0.86
CA LEU A 72 -0.21 -7.03 0.18
C LEU A 72 -0.09 -8.41 -0.49
N ILE A 73 1.08 -8.76 -1.01
CA ILE A 73 1.37 -10.11 -1.49
C ILE A 73 1.22 -11.11 -0.35
N ASP A 74 1.86 -10.86 0.80
CA ASP A 74 1.72 -11.72 2.00
C ASP A 74 0.25 -11.86 2.44
N CYS A 75 -0.48 -10.74 2.52
CA CYS A 75 -1.91 -10.73 2.81
C CYS A 75 -2.71 -11.61 1.84
N THR A 76 -2.39 -11.53 0.55
CA THR A 76 -3.06 -12.31 -0.52
C THR A 76 -2.72 -13.80 -0.39
N CYS A 77 -1.45 -14.14 -0.15
CA CYS A 77 -1.02 -15.52 0.10
C CYS A 77 -1.71 -16.12 1.33
N LYS A 78 -1.84 -15.34 2.41
CA LYS A 78 -2.57 -15.76 3.63
C LYS A 78 -4.06 -15.97 3.36
N GLU A 79 -4.71 -15.09 2.60
CA GLU A 79 -6.11 -15.28 2.22
C GLU A 79 -6.31 -16.53 1.36
N ILE A 80 -5.45 -16.77 0.36
CA ILE A 80 -5.50 -17.98 -0.47
C ILE A 80 -5.30 -19.23 0.38
N SER A 81 -4.31 -19.22 1.28
CA SER A 81 -3.99 -20.36 2.15
C SER A 81 -5.12 -20.68 3.14
N ALA A 82 -5.79 -19.65 3.68
CA ALA A 82 -6.94 -19.80 4.57
C ALA A 82 -8.23 -20.23 3.83
N SER A 83 -8.25 -20.06 2.51
CA SER A 83 -9.40 -20.29 1.64
C SER A 83 -9.46 -21.71 1.07
N LYS A 84 -8.69 -22.68 1.58
CA LYS A 84 -8.81 -24.10 1.15
C LYS A 84 -10.24 -24.66 1.27
N LYS A 85 -11.10 -24.04 2.09
CA LYS A 85 -12.51 -24.42 2.30
C LYS A 85 -13.53 -23.41 1.75
N ARG A 86 -13.10 -22.26 1.19
CA ARG A 86 -14.01 -21.19 0.71
C ARG A 86 -13.39 -20.43 -0.46
N VAL A 87 -14.17 -19.74 -1.28
CA VAL A 87 -13.59 -18.90 -2.34
C VAL A 87 -12.81 -17.72 -1.71
N PRO A 88 -11.56 -17.44 -2.14
CA PRO A 88 -10.81 -16.27 -1.70
C PRO A 88 -11.54 -14.97 -1.99
N LYS A 89 -11.45 -14.00 -1.08
CA LYS A 89 -12.09 -12.70 -1.29
C LYS A 89 -11.41 -11.92 -2.42
N LEU A 90 -12.19 -11.53 -3.42
CA LEU A 90 -11.73 -10.79 -4.60
C LEU A 90 -11.06 -9.44 -4.29
N ILE A 91 -11.37 -8.83 -3.13
CA ILE A 91 -10.79 -7.56 -2.69
C ILE A 91 -9.26 -7.59 -2.67
N TYR A 92 -8.65 -8.71 -2.23
CA TYR A 92 -7.19 -8.84 -2.15
C TYR A 92 -6.53 -8.70 -3.52
N ALA A 93 -7.03 -9.44 -4.51
CA ALA A 93 -6.51 -9.39 -5.88
C ALA A 93 -6.77 -8.03 -6.56
N LYS A 94 -7.97 -7.46 -6.37
CA LYS A 94 -8.31 -6.13 -6.92
C LYS A 94 -7.43 -5.03 -6.35
N THR A 95 -7.27 -5.00 -5.03
CA THR A 95 -6.45 -3.99 -4.35
C THR A 95 -4.98 -4.13 -4.71
N LEU A 96 -4.44 -5.36 -4.76
CA LEU A 96 -3.06 -5.60 -5.20
C LEU A 96 -2.82 -5.06 -6.62
N ARG A 97 -3.73 -5.34 -7.57
CA ARG A 97 -3.64 -4.82 -8.94
C ARG A 97 -3.62 -3.29 -8.96
N ILE A 98 -4.52 -2.64 -8.22
CA ILE A 98 -4.60 -1.17 -8.15
C ILE A 98 -3.30 -0.61 -7.59
N VAL A 99 -2.79 -1.15 -6.48
CA VAL A 99 -1.56 -0.68 -5.84
C VAL A 99 -0.36 -0.79 -6.78
N ILE A 100 -0.21 -1.92 -7.49
CA ILE A 100 0.87 -2.09 -8.48
C ILE A 100 0.75 -1.04 -9.58
N GLN A 101 -0.45 -0.85 -10.14
CA GLN A 101 -0.66 0.17 -11.17
C GLN A 101 -0.28 1.57 -10.67
N ARG A 102 -0.67 1.94 -9.44
CA ARG A 102 -0.34 3.25 -8.87
C ARG A 102 1.14 3.42 -8.57
N ALA A 103 1.82 2.35 -8.12
CA ALA A 103 3.26 2.38 -7.91
C ALA A 103 4.01 2.59 -9.23
N GLU A 104 3.54 1.97 -10.32
CA GLU A 104 4.08 2.16 -11.67
C GLU A 104 3.79 3.56 -12.22
N ASP A 105 2.53 4.01 -12.18
CA ASP A 105 2.12 5.33 -12.67
C ASP A 105 2.83 6.48 -11.94
N ALA A 106 3.15 6.28 -10.66
CA ALA A 106 3.77 7.30 -9.83
C ALA A 106 5.31 7.33 -9.93
N LYS A 107 5.93 6.43 -10.70
CA LYS A 107 7.37 6.51 -11.03
C LYS A 107 7.65 7.86 -11.67
N GLY A 108 8.53 8.65 -11.08
CA GLY A 108 8.85 9.98 -11.61
C GLY A 108 8.11 11.16 -10.97
N THR A 109 7.15 10.92 -10.07
CA THR A 109 6.31 12.03 -9.56
C THR A 109 6.94 12.83 -8.40
N CYS A 110 7.99 12.31 -7.76
CA CYS A 110 8.67 13.03 -6.66
C CYS A 110 9.79 13.98 -7.11
N PHE A 111 10.10 14.07 -8.41
CA PHE A 111 11.25 14.87 -8.89
C PHE A 111 11.10 16.40 -8.78
N TYR A 112 9.97 16.94 -8.32
CA TYR A 112 9.78 18.39 -8.14
C TYR A 112 10.48 19.00 -6.90
N ARG A 113 11.45 18.31 -6.28
CA ARG A 113 12.19 18.83 -5.12
C ARG A 113 13.70 18.59 -5.12
N VAL A 114 14.27 18.17 -6.26
CA VAL A 114 15.72 17.95 -6.37
C VAL A 114 16.28 18.79 -7.52
N TYR A 115 16.19 20.10 -7.40
CA TYR A 115 17.18 21.01 -7.98
C TYR A 115 17.31 22.22 -7.04
N PRO A 116 18.50 22.47 -6.45
CA PRO A 116 18.81 23.75 -5.80
C PRO A 116 18.88 24.89 -6.81
#